data_AF-A0A2C6Y0Y4-F1
#
_entry.id   AF-A0A2C6Y0Y4-F1
#
_cell.length_a   1.000
_cell.length_b   1.000
_cell.length_c   1.000
_cell.angle_alpha   90.00
_cell.angle_beta   90.00
_cell.angle_gamma   90.00
#
_symmetry.space_group_name_H-M   'P 1'
#
loop_
_entity.id
_entity.type
_entity.pdbx_description
1 polymer ?
#
loop_
_entity_poly.entity_id
_entity_poly.type
_entity_poly.pdbx_seq_one_letter_code
_entity_poly.pdbx_strand_id
1 'polypeptide(L)'
;MPVRTLKAAALAAALSLGLMAAPGAQAAEGHIEIPDTRFAFDGLFGTFDRAELQRGFQVYKEVCAACHGMRLLSYRNLRDIGLSEDQVAAVAAGYQIQDGPNDDGEMFERPGRASDRFRRPFANDAAARAANNGALPPDLSVITKARVGGADYIHALLVGYEDPPPAGVTVMEGMHYNKYFPGHQIAMAPPINSDGQVQYADGTRATVDQMSRDVSAFLTWAAEPELETRRAMGVRIILFLIILGGLTYAVKRKIWADVH
;
A
#
# COMPACT_ATOMS: atom_id res chain seq x y z
N MET A 1 -36.57 7.54 42.60
CA MET A 1 -36.53 7.51 41.12
C MET A 1 -37.71 6.69 40.61
N PRO A 2 -38.55 7.23 39.71
CA PRO A 2 -39.79 6.57 39.33
C PRO A 2 -39.54 5.40 38.36
N VAL A 3 -40.21 4.27 38.63
CA VAL A 3 -40.14 2.95 37.96
C VAL A 3 -40.24 3.01 36.42
N ARG A 4 -40.74 4.12 35.85
CA ARG A 4 -40.80 4.36 34.40
C ARG A 4 -39.43 4.52 33.72
N THR A 5 -38.41 4.99 34.44
CA THR A 5 -37.05 5.18 33.89
C THR A 5 -36.26 3.87 33.76
N LEU A 6 -36.55 2.88 34.61
CA LEU A 6 -35.91 1.55 34.57
C LEU A 6 -36.37 0.70 33.37
N LYS A 7 -37.63 0.83 32.94
CA LYS A 7 -38.15 0.10 31.77
C LYS A 7 -37.60 0.63 30.43
N ALA A 8 -37.29 1.93 30.36
CA ALA A 8 -36.70 2.54 29.16
C ALA A 8 -35.22 2.15 28.99
N ALA A 9 -34.47 2.03 30.10
CA ALA A 9 -33.08 1.57 30.09
C ALA A 9 -32.96 0.08 29.69
N ALA A 10 -33.89 -0.78 30.11
CA ALA A 10 -33.89 -2.19 29.76
C ALA A 10 -34.20 -2.46 28.27
N LEU A 11 -35.07 -1.65 27.64
CA LEU A 11 -35.36 -1.77 26.21
C LEU A 11 -34.21 -1.26 25.33
N ALA A 12 -33.50 -0.20 25.75
CA ALA A 12 -32.33 0.31 25.03
C ALA A 12 -31.12 -0.64 25.09
N ALA A 13 -30.93 -1.36 26.20
CA ALA A 13 -29.90 -2.38 26.35
C ALA A 13 -30.18 -3.63 25.49
N ALA A 14 -31.45 -4.03 25.34
CA ALA A 14 -31.82 -5.17 24.49
C ALA A 14 -31.66 -4.86 23.00
N LEU A 15 -31.89 -3.62 22.57
CA LEU A 15 -31.73 -3.21 21.17
C LEU A 15 -30.26 -3.01 20.75
N SER A 16 -29.38 -2.72 21.72
CA SER A 16 -27.93 -2.58 21.47
C SER A 16 -27.17 -3.91 21.50
N LEU A 17 -27.71 -4.95 22.17
CA LEU A 17 -27.14 -6.31 22.09
C LEU A 17 -27.56 -7.08 20.82
N GLY A 18 -28.69 -6.73 20.19
CA GLY A 18 -29.17 -7.41 18.98
C GLY A 18 -28.38 -7.09 17.70
N LEU A 19 -27.65 -5.96 17.66
CA LEU A 19 -26.86 -5.55 16.49
C LEU A 19 -25.45 -6.15 16.43
N MET A 20 -25.02 -6.89 17.46
CA MET A 20 -23.68 -7.50 17.54
C MET A 20 -23.63 -8.97 17.09
N ALA A 21 -24.76 -9.54 16.65
CA ALA A 21 -24.89 -10.96 16.34
C ALA A 21 -25.38 -11.24 14.91
N ALA A 22 -25.15 -10.34 13.96
CA ALA A 22 -25.12 -10.76 12.56
C ALA A 22 -23.80 -11.53 12.38
N PRO A 23 -23.81 -12.85 12.09
CA PRO A 23 -22.60 -13.48 11.59
C PRO A 23 -22.32 -12.77 10.28
N GLY A 24 -21.22 -12.00 10.24
CA GLY A 24 -20.67 -11.57 8.96
C GLY A 24 -20.56 -12.82 8.08
N ALA A 25 -21.00 -12.72 6.84
CA ALA A 25 -20.84 -13.80 5.87
C ALA A 25 -19.36 -14.17 5.85
N GLN A 26 -19.00 -15.26 6.53
CA GLN A 26 -17.67 -15.83 6.41
C GLN A 26 -17.65 -16.46 5.03
N ALA A 27 -16.83 -15.90 4.16
CA ALA A 27 -16.47 -16.59 2.93
C ALA A 27 -15.98 -17.99 3.33
N ALA A 28 -16.47 -19.01 2.65
CA ALA A 28 -16.10 -20.40 2.86
C ALA A 28 -14.67 -20.73 2.38
N GLU A 29 -13.77 -19.74 2.42
CA GLU A 29 -12.37 -19.90 2.10
C GLU A 29 -11.61 -20.03 3.41
N GLY A 30 -10.87 -21.14 3.55
CA GLY A 30 -9.99 -21.33 4.69
C GLY A 30 -9.07 -20.13 4.85
N HIS A 31 -8.91 -19.64 6.08
CA HIS A 31 -8.00 -18.53 6.37
C HIS A 31 -6.58 -18.92 5.94
N ILE A 32 -6.08 -18.33 4.85
CA ILE A 32 -4.68 -18.47 4.45
C ILE A 32 -3.88 -17.43 5.19
N GLU A 33 -2.92 -17.90 5.97
CA GLU A 33 -1.97 -17.04 6.66
C GLU A 33 -1.01 -16.39 5.65
N ILE A 34 -0.92 -15.06 5.73
CA ILE A 34 0.03 -14.27 4.94
C ILE A 34 1.38 -14.33 5.67
N PRO A 35 2.46 -14.82 5.02
CA PRO A 35 3.78 -14.88 5.65
C PRO A 35 4.30 -13.49 6.02
N ASP A 36 4.94 -13.38 7.18
CA ASP A 36 5.68 -12.19 7.60
C ASP A 36 7.04 -12.13 6.87
N THR A 37 7.20 -11.13 6.01
CA THR A 37 8.40 -10.92 5.17
C THR A 37 9.56 -10.30 5.96
N ARG A 38 9.28 -9.74 7.14
CA ARG A 38 10.23 -9.01 7.99
C ARG A 38 10.92 -7.90 7.22
N PHE A 39 10.15 -6.91 6.82
CA PHE A 39 10.67 -5.72 6.15
C PHE A 39 11.53 -4.87 7.10
N ALA A 40 12.48 -4.12 6.56
CA ALA A 40 13.35 -3.25 7.34
C ALA A 40 12.56 -2.14 8.09
N PHE A 41 11.42 -1.76 7.53
CA PHE A 41 10.49 -0.81 8.13
C PHE A 41 9.54 -1.45 9.14
N ASP A 42 9.72 -2.69 9.58
CA ASP A 42 8.86 -3.25 10.63
C ASP A 42 9.26 -2.82 12.04
N GLY A 43 8.29 -2.91 12.96
CA GLY A 43 8.49 -2.55 14.37
C GLY A 43 8.48 -1.04 14.66
N LEU A 44 8.71 -0.69 15.93
CA LEU A 44 8.57 0.70 16.43
C LEU A 44 9.66 1.65 15.91
N PHE A 45 10.83 1.11 15.55
CA PHE A 45 12.00 1.89 15.13
C PHE A 45 12.46 1.58 13.71
N GLY A 46 11.70 0.76 12.95
CA GLY A 46 12.05 0.41 11.58
C GLY A 46 12.04 1.62 10.65
N THR A 47 12.91 1.58 9.64
CA THR A 47 13.09 2.61 8.61
C THR A 47 13.11 1.95 7.24
N PHE A 48 12.90 2.72 6.17
CA PHE A 48 13.02 2.19 4.82
C PHE A 48 14.50 2.05 4.43
N ASP A 49 14.87 0.92 3.83
CA ASP A 49 16.14 0.79 3.12
C ASP A 49 16.02 1.52 1.76
N ARG A 50 16.83 2.57 1.58
CA ARG A 50 16.78 3.38 0.35
C ARG A 50 17.18 2.58 -0.89
N ALA A 51 18.12 1.65 -0.79
CA ALA A 51 18.48 0.80 -1.92
C ALA A 51 17.32 -0.14 -2.31
N GLU A 52 16.62 -0.71 -1.31
CA GLU A 52 15.40 -1.51 -1.51
C GLU A 52 14.30 -0.69 -2.20
N LEU A 53 14.07 0.56 -1.77
CA LEU A 53 13.10 1.43 -2.42
C LEU A 53 13.47 1.79 -3.87
N GLN A 54 14.76 2.01 -4.16
CA GLN A 54 15.23 2.32 -5.52
C GLN A 54 15.05 1.14 -6.46
N ARG A 55 15.40 -0.07 -6.02
CA ARG A 55 15.12 -1.31 -6.75
C ARG A 55 13.62 -1.51 -6.94
N GLY A 56 12.83 -1.27 -5.91
CA GLY A 56 11.37 -1.40 -5.99
C GLY A 56 10.73 -0.41 -6.96
N PHE A 57 11.23 0.82 -7.01
CA PHE A 57 10.83 1.79 -8.03
C PHE A 57 11.19 1.29 -9.44
N GLN A 58 12.37 0.68 -9.62
CA GLN A 58 12.76 0.10 -10.90
C GLN A 58 11.79 -1.00 -11.35
N VAL A 59 11.43 -1.93 -10.44
CA VAL A 59 10.43 -2.97 -10.72
C VAL A 59 9.07 -2.35 -11.07
N TYR A 60 8.59 -1.36 -10.30
CA TYR A 60 7.35 -0.65 -10.62
C TYR A 60 7.39 -0.04 -12.02
N LYS A 61 8.46 0.68 -12.34
CA LYS A 61 8.65 1.39 -13.61
C LYS A 61 8.69 0.44 -14.81
N GLU A 62 9.38 -0.68 -14.69
CA GLU A 62 9.65 -1.61 -15.80
C GLU A 62 8.59 -2.70 -15.95
N VAL A 63 7.86 -3.04 -14.88
CA VAL A 63 6.87 -4.13 -14.87
C VAL A 63 5.46 -3.60 -14.66
N CYS A 64 5.23 -2.80 -13.62
CA CYS A 64 3.88 -2.49 -13.15
C CYS A 64 3.26 -1.27 -13.87
N ALA A 65 4.07 -0.27 -14.23
CA ALA A 65 3.62 1.02 -14.72
C ALA A 65 2.91 0.96 -16.10
N ALA A 66 3.03 -0.16 -16.81
CA ALA A 66 2.29 -0.42 -18.05
C ALA A 66 0.78 -0.62 -17.80
N CYS A 67 0.39 -1.12 -16.63
CA CYS A 67 -1.01 -1.42 -16.31
C CYS A 67 -1.52 -0.63 -15.10
N HIS A 68 -0.65 -0.31 -14.15
CA HIS A 68 -1.02 0.32 -12.89
C HIS A 68 -0.62 1.80 -12.81
N GLY A 69 -1.60 2.65 -12.53
CA GLY A 69 -1.37 4.04 -12.18
C GLY A 69 -0.85 4.22 -10.76
N MET A 70 -0.23 5.38 -10.51
CA MET A 70 0.19 5.84 -9.19
C MET A 70 -0.02 7.36 -9.11
N ARG A 71 -1.30 7.76 -9.13
CA ARG A 71 -1.70 9.16 -9.33
C ARG A 71 -1.35 10.13 -8.20
N LEU A 72 -1.06 9.63 -7.00
CA LEU A 72 -0.82 10.50 -5.83
C LEU A 72 0.66 10.91 -5.66
N LEU A 73 1.57 10.32 -6.45
CA LEU A 73 2.98 10.68 -6.44
C LEU A 73 3.38 11.52 -7.67
N SER A 74 4.34 12.41 -7.46
CA SER A 74 5.05 13.14 -8.50
C SER A 74 6.48 12.64 -8.63
N TYR A 75 7.13 12.84 -9.78
CA TYR A 75 8.53 12.45 -9.97
C TYR A 75 9.47 13.06 -8.92
N ARG A 76 9.24 14.30 -8.48
CA ARG A 76 9.99 14.97 -7.40
C ARG A 76 10.01 14.21 -6.07
N ASN A 77 9.03 13.35 -5.81
CA ASN A 77 8.98 12.53 -4.59
C ASN A 77 10.04 11.42 -4.60
N LEU A 78 10.56 11.04 -5.77
CA LEU A 78 11.63 10.05 -5.86
C LEU A 78 12.95 10.51 -5.19
N ARG A 79 13.09 11.80 -4.88
CA ARG A 79 14.19 12.27 -4.03
C ARG A 79 14.13 11.68 -2.63
N ASP A 80 12.92 11.40 -2.11
CA ASP A 80 12.73 10.86 -0.76
C ASP A 80 13.25 9.41 -0.64
N ILE A 81 13.33 8.69 -1.76
CA ILE A 81 13.93 7.35 -1.86
C ILE A 81 15.43 7.39 -2.21
N GLY A 82 16.03 8.58 -2.29
CA GLY A 82 17.47 8.78 -2.48
C GLY A 82 17.94 8.95 -3.92
N LEU A 83 17.04 9.17 -4.90
CA LEU A 83 17.45 9.59 -6.24
C LEU A 83 17.96 11.05 -6.23
N SER A 84 19.01 11.32 -7.00
CA SER A 84 19.49 12.69 -7.22
C SER A 84 18.51 13.50 -8.08
N GLU A 85 18.61 14.83 -8.06
CA GLU A 85 17.77 15.69 -8.89
C GLU A 85 17.91 15.37 -10.39
N ASP A 86 19.14 15.10 -10.83
CA ASP A 86 19.44 14.72 -12.21
C ASP A 86 18.81 13.36 -12.57
N GLN A 87 18.88 12.38 -11.67
CA GLN A 87 18.23 11.07 -11.87
C GLN A 87 16.71 11.22 -11.96
N VAL A 88 16.10 12.03 -11.09
CA VAL A 88 14.66 12.30 -11.13
C VAL A 88 14.25 13.01 -12.42
N ALA A 89 15.03 14.01 -12.85
CA ALA A 89 14.79 14.71 -14.10
C ALA A 89 14.90 13.76 -15.30
N ALA A 90 15.91 12.90 -15.33
CA ALA A 90 16.10 11.90 -16.38
C ALA A 90 14.94 10.88 -16.43
N VAL A 91 14.49 10.40 -15.27
CA VAL A 91 13.30 9.52 -15.18
C VAL A 91 12.07 10.22 -15.73
N ALA A 92 11.79 11.44 -15.30
CA ALA A 92 10.61 12.19 -15.75
C ALA A 92 10.64 12.48 -17.25
N ALA A 93 11.80 12.88 -17.78
CA ALA A 93 12.00 13.20 -19.19
C ALA A 93 11.84 11.98 -20.11
N GLY A 94 11.92 10.76 -19.58
CA GLY A 94 11.63 9.53 -20.31
C GLY A 94 10.17 9.35 -20.73
N TYR A 95 9.25 10.18 -20.22
CA TYR A 95 7.83 10.12 -20.52
C TYR A 95 7.37 11.38 -21.25
N GLN A 96 6.48 11.22 -22.24
CA GLN A 96 5.74 12.32 -22.85
C GLN A 96 4.47 12.60 -22.04
N ILE A 97 4.26 13.88 -21.74
CA ILE A 97 3.17 14.40 -20.94
C ILE A 97 2.43 15.47 -21.76
N GLN A 98 1.12 15.30 -21.88
CA GLN A 98 0.22 16.29 -22.46
C GLN A 98 0.20 17.56 -21.59
N ASP A 99 0.36 18.71 -22.21
CA ASP A 99 0.34 20.04 -21.60
C ASP A 99 -0.37 21.04 -22.54
N GLY A 100 -0.56 22.27 -22.08
CA GLY A 100 -1.18 23.35 -22.82
C GLY A 100 -2.49 23.85 -22.21
N PRO A 101 -3.26 24.66 -22.97
CA PRO A 101 -3.01 25.03 -24.37
C PRO A 101 -1.81 25.97 -24.57
N ASN A 102 -1.25 25.99 -25.79
CA ASN A 102 -0.27 26.99 -26.25
C ASN A 102 -0.98 28.31 -26.68
N ASP A 103 -0.21 29.26 -27.23
CA ASP A 103 -0.72 30.57 -27.66
C ASP A 103 -1.76 30.49 -28.80
N ASP A 104 -1.77 29.38 -29.56
CA ASP A 104 -2.74 29.09 -30.61
C ASP A 104 -3.98 28.33 -30.09
N GLY A 105 -4.05 28.03 -28.79
CA GLY A 105 -5.15 27.29 -28.18
C GLY A 105 -5.04 25.76 -28.30
N GLU A 106 -3.90 25.24 -28.72
CA GLU A 106 -3.67 23.81 -28.99
C GLU A 106 -2.98 23.11 -27.82
N MET A 107 -3.39 21.87 -27.52
CA MET A 107 -2.68 21.00 -26.58
C MET A 107 -1.44 20.41 -27.26
N PHE A 108 -0.35 20.24 -26.52
CA PHE A 108 0.90 19.68 -27.02
C PHE A 108 1.48 18.64 -26.06
N GLU A 109 2.44 17.85 -26.53
CA GLU A 109 3.19 16.92 -25.69
C GLU A 109 4.58 17.48 -25.39
N ARG A 110 5.06 17.25 -24.17
CA ARG A 110 6.43 17.59 -23.78
C ARG A 110 7.06 16.49 -22.93
N PRO A 111 8.40 16.44 -22.85
CA PRO A 111 9.08 15.65 -21.84
C PRO A 111 8.57 15.99 -20.43
N GLY A 112 8.43 14.96 -19.61
CA GLY A 112 8.06 15.09 -18.22
C GLY A 112 9.10 15.88 -17.42
N ARG A 113 8.64 16.53 -16.37
CA ARG A 113 9.41 17.31 -15.41
C ARG A 113 9.20 16.75 -14.00
N ALA A 114 10.09 17.07 -13.08
CA ALA A 114 10.00 16.58 -11.70
C ALA A 114 8.65 16.92 -11.02
N SER A 115 7.99 18.03 -11.38
CA SER A 115 6.69 18.43 -10.83
C SER A 115 5.53 17.54 -11.29
N ASP A 116 5.65 16.89 -12.44
CA ASP A 116 4.55 16.11 -13.01
C ASP A 116 4.25 14.86 -12.16
N ARG A 117 2.99 14.42 -12.23
CA ARG A 117 2.55 13.14 -11.68
C ARG A 117 3.11 12.00 -12.52
N PHE A 118 3.20 10.80 -11.93
CA PHE A 118 3.50 9.61 -12.72
C PHE A 118 2.47 9.44 -13.85
N ARG A 119 2.98 9.17 -15.06
CA ARG A 119 2.14 9.02 -16.25
C ARG A 119 1.15 7.88 -16.04
N ARG A 120 -0.13 8.13 -16.29
CA ARG A 120 -1.16 7.09 -16.22
C ARG A 120 -1.03 6.16 -17.43
N PRO A 121 -1.17 4.84 -17.26
CA PRO A 121 -1.11 3.89 -18.39
C PRO A 121 -2.32 4.02 -19.32
N PHE A 122 -3.48 4.39 -18.77
CA PHE A 122 -4.74 4.52 -19.51
C PHE A 122 -5.36 5.89 -19.26
N ALA A 123 -6.07 6.41 -20.27
CA ALA A 123 -6.76 7.69 -20.20
C ALA A 123 -7.91 7.69 -19.17
N ASN A 124 -8.61 6.56 -19.02
CA ASN A 124 -9.74 6.38 -18.12
C ASN A 124 -9.97 4.90 -17.79
N ASP A 125 -10.89 4.65 -16.85
CA ASP A 125 -11.19 3.29 -16.36
C ASP A 125 -11.81 2.39 -17.44
N ALA A 126 -12.59 2.95 -18.37
CA ALA A 126 -13.17 2.17 -19.46
C ALA A 126 -12.09 1.64 -20.40
N ALA A 127 -11.10 2.49 -20.76
CA ALA A 127 -9.94 2.07 -21.54
C ALA A 127 -9.10 1.03 -20.80
N ALA A 128 -8.91 1.18 -19.48
CA ALA A 128 -8.20 0.21 -18.66
C ALA A 128 -8.91 -1.16 -18.65
N ARG A 129 -10.24 -1.18 -18.48
CA ARG A 129 -11.04 -2.43 -18.53
C ARG A 129 -11.00 -3.08 -19.90
N ALA A 130 -11.12 -2.30 -20.96
CA ALA A 130 -11.05 -2.81 -22.32
C ALA A 130 -9.70 -3.50 -22.61
N ALA A 131 -8.61 -2.95 -22.09
CA ALA A 131 -7.27 -3.52 -22.23
C ALA A 131 -6.98 -4.73 -21.32
N ASN A 132 -7.82 -4.99 -20.31
CA ASN A 132 -7.56 -6.01 -19.27
C ASN A 132 -8.78 -6.94 -19.07
N ASN A 133 -9.43 -7.36 -20.17
CA ASN A 133 -10.53 -8.34 -20.16
C ASN A 133 -11.68 -7.99 -19.18
N GLY A 134 -12.00 -6.69 -19.07
CA GLY A 134 -13.06 -6.16 -18.19
C GLY A 134 -12.61 -5.86 -16.76
N ALA A 135 -11.47 -6.37 -16.32
CA ALA A 135 -10.88 -6.07 -15.02
C ALA A 135 -10.24 -4.68 -15.02
N LEU A 136 -10.33 -3.96 -13.89
CA LEU A 136 -9.70 -2.66 -13.73
C LEU A 136 -8.47 -2.82 -12.82
N PRO A 137 -7.23 -2.63 -13.34
CA PRO A 137 -6.05 -2.59 -12.50
C PRO A 137 -6.18 -1.47 -11.45
N PRO A 138 -6.09 -1.77 -10.14
CA PRO A 138 -6.17 -0.73 -9.12
C PRO A 138 -4.99 0.23 -9.19
N ASP A 139 -5.22 1.49 -8.84
CA ASP A 139 -4.15 2.45 -8.61
C ASP A 139 -3.30 2.02 -7.40
N LEU A 140 -1.99 2.04 -7.55
CA LEU A 140 -1.06 1.49 -6.56
C LEU A 140 -0.58 2.52 -5.52
N SER A 141 -1.02 3.78 -5.59
CA SER A 141 -0.51 4.84 -4.70
C SER A 141 -0.69 4.52 -3.21
N VAL A 142 -1.74 3.78 -2.85
CA VAL A 142 -2.06 3.45 -1.45
C VAL A 142 -2.40 1.98 -1.26
N ILE A 143 -1.97 1.10 -2.17
CA ILE A 143 -2.45 -0.29 -2.22
C ILE A 143 -2.12 -1.08 -0.96
N THR A 144 -0.97 -0.84 -0.36
CA THR A 144 -0.52 -1.46 0.90
C THR A 144 -1.32 -0.98 2.11
N LYS A 145 -1.98 0.19 2.04
CA LYS A 145 -2.94 0.64 3.07
C LYS A 145 -4.37 0.23 2.74
N ALA A 146 -4.65 -0.12 1.49
CA ALA A 146 -5.97 -0.52 1.01
C ALA A 146 -6.22 -2.03 1.06
N ARG A 147 -5.25 -2.83 1.53
CA ARG A 147 -5.35 -4.29 1.67
C ARG A 147 -4.88 -4.71 3.06
N VAL A 148 -5.61 -5.64 3.65
CA VAL A 148 -5.21 -6.29 4.92
C VAL A 148 -3.90 -7.04 4.68
N GLY A 149 -2.98 -6.98 5.64
CA GLY A 149 -1.62 -7.53 5.50
C GLY A 149 -0.62 -6.60 4.79
N GLY A 150 -1.08 -5.52 4.16
CA GLY A 150 -0.23 -4.48 3.61
C GLY A 150 0.91 -4.98 2.72
N ALA A 151 2.15 -4.68 3.07
CA ALA A 151 3.33 -5.06 2.30
C ALA A 151 3.46 -6.58 2.16
N ASP A 152 3.20 -7.33 3.24
CA ASP A 152 3.26 -8.80 3.24
C ASP A 152 2.22 -9.41 2.31
N TYR A 153 1.01 -8.82 2.27
CA TYR A 153 -0.01 -9.26 1.32
C TYR A 153 0.44 -9.06 -0.13
N ILE A 154 1.06 -7.93 -0.45
CA ILE A 154 1.53 -7.66 -1.82
C ILE A 154 2.68 -8.60 -2.20
N HIS A 155 3.63 -8.82 -1.29
CA HIS A 155 4.71 -9.80 -1.51
C HIS A 155 4.13 -11.19 -1.74
N ALA A 156 3.29 -11.68 -0.84
CA ALA A 156 2.66 -12.98 -0.92
C ALA A 156 1.83 -13.14 -2.22
N LEU A 157 1.07 -12.10 -2.60
CA LEU A 157 0.30 -12.09 -3.85
C LEU A 157 1.22 -12.25 -5.07
N LEU A 158 2.35 -11.56 -5.12
CA LEU A 158 3.25 -11.58 -6.27
C LEU A 158 3.99 -12.93 -6.41
N VAL A 159 4.34 -13.57 -5.30
CA VAL A 159 5.02 -14.89 -5.32
C VAL A 159 4.06 -16.09 -5.29
N GLY A 160 2.76 -15.85 -5.06
CA GLY A 160 1.76 -16.91 -4.82
C GLY A 160 1.00 -17.41 -6.05
N TYR A 161 1.48 -17.14 -7.26
CA TYR A 161 0.92 -17.74 -8.47
C TYR A 161 1.34 -19.20 -8.60
N GLU A 162 0.39 -20.08 -8.94
CA GLU A 162 0.66 -21.50 -9.19
C GLU A 162 0.03 -21.90 -10.54
N ASP A 163 0.82 -22.54 -11.40
CA ASP A 163 0.39 -23.08 -12.70
C ASP A 163 1.04 -24.46 -12.92
N PRO A 164 0.28 -25.57 -13.03
CA PRO A 164 -1.19 -25.63 -12.97
C PRO A 164 -1.75 -25.35 -11.57
N PRO A 165 -3.04 -24.97 -11.44
CA PRO A 165 -3.68 -24.81 -10.14
C PRO A 165 -3.72 -26.15 -9.37
N PRO A 166 -3.89 -26.10 -8.02
CA PRO A 166 -4.03 -27.31 -7.20
C PRO A 166 -5.14 -28.24 -7.69
N ALA A 167 -4.95 -29.54 -7.44
CA ALA A 167 -5.89 -30.58 -7.88
C ALA A 167 -7.33 -30.28 -7.41
N GLY A 168 -8.27 -30.30 -8.36
CA GLY A 168 -9.69 -30.02 -8.08
C GLY A 168 -10.10 -28.56 -8.18
N VAL A 169 -9.16 -27.63 -8.43
CA VAL A 169 -9.48 -26.22 -8.68
C VAL A 169 -9.63 -25.97 -10.18
N THR A 170 -10.79 -25.44 -10.58
CA THR A 170 -11.04 -24.97 -11.94
C THR A 170 -10.97 -23.44 -11.96
N VAL A 171 -10.11 -22.88 -12.80
CA VAL A 171 -9.96 -21.44 -12.98
C VAL A 171 -10.80 -21.02 -14.19
N MET A 172 -11.54 -19.91 -14.05
CA MET A 172 -12.33 -19.34 -15.15
C MET A 172 -11.43 -18.85 -16.30
N GLU A 173 -11.95 -18.87 -17.51
CA GLU A 173 -11.24 -18.37 -18.69
C GLU A 173 -10.78 -16.92 -18.48
N GLY A 174 -9.51 -16.65 -18.79
CA GLY A 174 -8.89 -15.33 -18.59
C GLY A 174 -8.53 -14.97 -17.14
N MET A 175 -8.72 -15.88 -16.18
CA MET A 175 -8.29 -15.73 -14.79
C MET A 175 -7.06 -16.62 -14.53
N HIS A 176 -6.34 -16.30 -13.45
CA HIS A 176 -5.16 -17.04 -13.00
C HIS A 176 -5.36 -17.48 -11.55
N TYR A 177 -4.84 -18.67 -11.21
CA TYR A 177 -4.84 -19.11 -9.83
C TYR A 177 -3.79 -18.35 -9.03
N ASN A 178 -4.21 -17.83 -7.87
CA ASN A 178 -3.31 -17.24 -6.91
C ASN A 178 -3.71 -17.67 -5.50
N LYS A 179 -2.75 -18.22 -4.76
CA LYS A 179 -2.98 -18.74 -3.43
C LYS A 179 -3.51 -17.68 -2.45
N TYR A 180 -3.05 -16.44 -2.53
CA TYR A 180 -3.36 -15.39 -1.55
C TYR A 180 -4.49 -14.46 -1.97
N PHE A 181 -4.87 -14.45 -3.25
CA PHE A 181 -5.97 -13.62 -3.72
C PHE A 181 -7.33 -14.17 -3.18
N PRO A 182 -8.21 -13.32 -2.64
CA PRO A 182 -9.55 -13.75 -2.23
C PRO A 182 -10.33 -14.33 -3.42
N GLY A 183 -10.91 -15.52 -3.31
CA GLY A 183 -11.49 -16.25 -4.44
C GLY A 183 -10.52 -17.18 -5.17
N HIS A 184 -9.23 -17.14 -4.83
CA HIS A 184 -8.09 -17.79 -5.50
C HIS A 184 -7.96 -17.55 -7.02
N GLN A 185 -8.74 -16.63 -7.59
CA GLN A 185 -8.79 -16.35 -9.01
C GLN A 185 -8.61 -14.87 -9.25
N ILE A 186 -7.52 -14.50 -9.91
CA ILE A 186 -7.16 -13.11 -10.19
C ILE A 186 -7.07 -12.89 -11.71
N ALA A 187 -7.56 -11.74 -12.19
CA ALA A 187 -7.49 -11.38 -13.61
C ALA A 187 -6.09 -10.89 -14.07
N MET A 188 -5.16 -10.74 -13.12
CA MET A 188 -3.79 -10.32 -13.39
C MET A 188 -2.96 -11.57 -13.70
N ALA A 189 -2.32 -11.60 -14.87
CA ALA A 189 -1.28 -12.59 -15.15
C ALA A 189 -0.09 -12.39 -14.19
N PRO A 190 0.70 -13.44 -13.89
CA PRO A 190 1.87 -13.31 -13.01
C PRO A 190 2.80 -12.20 -13.55
N PRO A 191 2.89 -11.03 -12.89
CA PRO A 191 3.59 -9.89 -13.46
C PRO A 191 5.12 -10.05 -13.36
N ILE A 192 5.57 -10.89 -12.42
CA ILE A 192 6.96 -11.24 -12.19
C ILE A 192 7.02 -12.77 -12.27
N ASN A 193 7.47 -13.32 -13.39
CA ASN A 193 7.37 -14.76 -13.66
C ASN A 193 8.73 -15.43 -13.93
N SER A 194 9.82 -14.66 -13.92
CA SER A 194 11.17 -15.17 -14.18
C SER A 194 12.23 -14.40 -13.38
N ASP A 195 13.26 -15.13 -12.93
CA ASP A 195 14.48 -14.53 -12.42
C ASP A 195 15.14 -13.69 -13.53
N GLY A 196 15.63 -12.50 -13.18
CA GLY A 196 16.33 -11.60 -14.09
C GLY A 196 15.44 -10.77 -15.00
N GLN A 197 14.12 -10.75 -14.78
CA GLN A 197 13.18 -9.92 -15.56
C GLN A 197 13.52 -8.42 -15.52
N VAL A 198 14.10 -7.95 -14.41
CA VAL A 198 14.66 -6.61 -14.24
C VAL A 198 16.16 -6.72 -13.95
N GLN A 199 16.95 -5.80 -14.49
CA GLN A 199 18.39 -5.71 -14.20
C GLN A 199 18.67 -4.56 -13.22
N TYR A 200 18.93 -4.89 -11.96
CA TYR A 200 19.20 -3.88 -10.95
C TYR A 200 20.52 -3.14 -11.19
N ALA A 201 20.48 -1.83 -11.03
CA ALA A 201 21.64 -0.96 -11.22
C ALA A 201 22.78 -1.23 -10.21
N ASP A 202 22.46 -1.77 -9.03
CA ASP A 202 23.42 -2.11 -7.98
C ASP A 202 23.99 -3.54 -8.09
N GLY A 203 23.58 -4.30 -9.12
CA GLY A 203 24.02 -5.68 -9.34
C GLY A 203 23.36 -6.72 -8.44
N THR A 204 22.35 -6.35 -7.64
CA THR A 204 21.56 -7.30 -6.87
C THR A 204 20.93 -8.34 -7.79
N ARG A 205 20.90 -9.61 -7.37
CA ARG A 205 20.24 -10.67 -8.15
C ARG A 205 18.72 -10.47 -8.10
N ALA A 206 18.13 -10.15 -9.24
CA ALA A 206 16.67 -9.99 -9.37
C ALA A 206 15.96 -11.35 -9.44
N THR A 207 15.82 -12.05 -8.31
CA THR A 207 14.91 -13.20 -8.23
C THR A 207 13.46 -12.75 -8.19
N VAL A 208 12.51 -13.64 -8.48
CA VAL A 208 11.07 -13.34 -8.33
C VAL A 208 10.74 -12.84 -6.91
N ASP A 209 11.28 -13.52 -5.89
CA ASP A 209 11.12 -13.13 -4.48
C ASP A 209 11.72 -11.76 -4.18
N GLN A 210 12.96 -11.50 -4.65
CA GLN A 210 13.65 -10.23 -4.43
C GLN A 210 12.91 -9.05 -5.08
N MET A 211 12.48 -9.21 -6.34
CA MET A 211 11.70 -8.17 -7.03
C MET A 211 10.35 -7.92 -6.34
N SER A 212 9.68 -9.00 -5.90
CA SER A 212 8.41 -8.90 -5.17
C SER A 212 8.57 -8.18 -3.83
N ARG A 213 9.69 -8.42 -3.13
CA ARG A 213 10.04 -7.74 -1.87
C ARG A 213 10.34 -6.26 -2.11
N ASP A 214 11.25 -5.95 -3.04
CA ASP A 214 11.66 -4.58 -3.35
C ASP A 214 10.44 -3.73 -3.78
N VAL A 215 9.59 -4.23 -4.68
CA VAL A 215 8.40 -3.49 -5.13
C VAL A 215 7.37 -3.33 -4.01
N SER A 216 7.20 -4.32 -3.12
CA SER A 216 6.29 -4.20 -1.96
C SER A 216 6.78 -3.15 -0.97
N ALA A 217 8.10 -3.05 -0.76
CA ALA A 217 8.70 -1.99 0.05
C ALA A 217 8.48 -0.60 -0.59
N PHE A 218 8.72 -0.48 -1.91
CA PHE A 218 8.45 0.75 -2.65
C PHE A 218 6.98 1.18 -2.59
N LEU A 219 6.05 0.24 -2.74
CA LEU A 219 4.61 0.51 -2.62
C LEU A 219 4.19 0.88 -1.19
N THR A 220 4.92 0.42 -0.18
CA THR A 220 4.72 0.82 1.22
C THR A 220 5.18 2.26 1.45
N TRP A 221 6.36 2.62 0.95
CA TRP A 221 6.80 4.03 0.94
C TRP A 221 5.84 4.91 0.16
N ALA A 222 5.34 4.47 -1.01
CA ALA A 222 4.41 5.26 -1.81
C ALA A 222 3.10 5.57 -1.06
N ALA A 223 2.61 4.62 -0.26
CA ALA A 223 1.41 4.76 0.54
C ALA A 223 1.61 5.53 1.85
N GLU A 224 2.83 5.56 2.37
CA GLU A 224 3.19 6.17 3.65
C GLU A 224 4.60 6.81 3.64
N PRO A 225 4.83 7.85 2.82
CA PRO A 225 6.13 8.51 2.74
C PRO A 225 6.54 9.18 4.06
N GLU A 226 5.58 9.45 4.94
CA GLU A 226 5.78 10.05 6.26
C GLU A 226 6.17 9.06 7.36
N LEU A 227 6.22 7.75 7.09
CA LEU A 227 6.34 6.68 8.10
C LEU A 227 7.49 6.91 9.10
N GLU A 228 8.68 7.24 8.61
CA GLU A 228 9.86 7.47 9.45
C GLU A 228 9.69 8.70 10.35
N THR A 229 9.16 9.79 9.78
CA THR A 229 8.89 11.02 10.54
C THR A 229 7.80 10.79 11.58
N ARG A 230 6.73 10.06 11.22
CA ARG A 230 5.63 9.69 12.11
C ARG A 230 6.13 8.88 13.29
N ARG A 231 6.99 7.88 13.06
CA ARG A 231 7.56 7.04 14.13
C ARG A 231 8.53 7.80 15.03
N ALA A 232 9.45 8.55 14.44
CA ALA A 232 10.39 9.38 15.20
C ALA A 232 9.66 10.40 16.07
N MET A 233 8.61 11.05 15.54
CA MET A 233 7.77 11.97 16.29
C MET A 233 6.97 11.24 17.37
N GLY A 234 6.41 10.06 17.06
CA GLY A 234 5.68 9.23 18.01
C GLY A 234 6.51 8.88 19.25
N VAL A 235 7.75 8.43 19.07
CA VAL A 235 8.68 8.13 20.18
C VAL A 235 8.90 9.36 21.06
N ARG A 236 9.15 10.53 20.46
CA ARG A 236 9.33 11.79 21.20
C ARG A 236 8.08 12.18 21.99
N ILE A 237 6.90 12.05 21.39
CA ILE A 237 5.62 12.37 22.04
C ILE A 237 5.35 11.42 23.20
N ILE A 238 5.59 10.11 23.05
CA ILE A 238 5.38 9.15 24.13
C ILE A 238 6.30 9.43 25.31
N LEU A 239 7.59 9.71 25.07
CA LEU A 239 8.51 10.11 26.14
C LEU A 239 8.04 11.38 26.87
N PHE A 240 7.60 12.39 26.12
CA PHE A 240 7.04 13.60 26.69
C PHE A 240 5.79 13.32 27.54
N LEU A 241 4.87 12.49 27.06
CA LEU A 241 3.65 12.14 27.77
C LEU A 241 3.93 11.32 29.04
N ILE A 242 4.96 10.47 29.06
CA ILE A 242 5.38 9.76 30.27
C ILE A 242 5.87 10.74 31.33
N ILE A 243 6.71 11.71 30.94
CA ILE A 243 7.22 12.73 31.86
C ILE A 243 6.07 13.61 32.38
N LEU A 244 5.24 14.12 31.48
CA LEU A 244 4.09 14.95 31.84
C LEU A 244 3.08 14.18 32.69
N GLY A 245 2.82 12.92 32.36
CA GLY A 245 2.00 12.00 33.15
C GLY A 245 2.54 11.80 34.56
N GLY A 246 3.85 11.61 34.71
CA GLY A 246 4.52 11.53 36.02
C GLY A 246 4.39 12.82 36.83
N LEU A 247 4.62 13.98 36.19
CA LEU A 247 4.51 15.29 36.84
C LEU A 247 3.07 15.60 37.27
N THR A 248 2.10 15.39 36.38
CA THR A 248 0.68 15.59 36.70
C THR A 248 0.20 14.63 37.79
N TYR A 249 0.68 13.39 37.80
CA TYR A 249 0.41 12.45 38.89
C TYR A 249 1.01 12.92 40.22
N ALA A 250 2.26 13.42 40.22
CA ALA A 250 2.90 13.97 41.41
C ALA A 250 2.15 15.20 41.95
N VAL A 251 1.72 16.11 41.07
CA VAL A 251 0.88 17.27 41.43
C VAL A 251 -0.46 16.80 42.01
N LYS A 252 -1.11 15.81 41.39
CA LYS A 252 -2.35 15.21 41.92
C LYS A 252 -2.13 14.63 43.31
N ARG A 253 -1.05 13.87 43.53
CA ARG A 253 -0.72 13.30 44.85
C ARG A 253 -0.52 14.40 45.90
N LYS A 254 0.14 15.51 45.54
CA LYS A 254 0.38 16.64 46.45
C LYS A 254 -0.90 17.39 46.81
N ILE A 255 -1.78 17.68 45.84
CA ILE A 255 -3.03 18.42 46.07
C ILE A 255 -4.02 17.61 46.92
N TRP A 256 -4.08 16.29 46.69
CA TRP A 256 -5.05 15.42 47.34
C TRP A 256 -4.54 14.74 48.63
N ALA A 257 -3.35 15.11 49.11
CA ALA A 257 -2.72 14.52 50.29
C ALA A 257 -3.51 14.74 51.59
N ASP A 258 -4.33 15.79 51.65
CA ASP A 258 -5.11 16.12 52.86
C ASP A 258 -6.50 15.45 52.87
N VAL A 259 -6.88 14.79 51.76
CA VAL A 259 -8.20 14.16 51.57
C VAL A 259 -8.11 12.63 51.59
N HIS A 260 -6.94 12.06 51.29
CA HIS A 260 -6.64 10.63 51.28
C HIS A 260 -5.29 10.36 51.95
#